data_AF-C7FCA6-F1
#
_entry.id   AF-C7FCA6-F1
#
_cell.length_a   1.000
_cell.length_b   1.000
_cell.length_c   1.000
_cell.angle_alpha   90.00
_cell.angle_beta   90.00
_cell.angle_gamma   90.00
#
_symmetry.space_group_name_H-M   'P 1'
#
loop_
_entity.id
_entity.type
_entity.pdbx_description
1 polymer ?
#
loop_
_entity_poly.entity_id
_entity_poly.type
_entity_poly.pdbx_seq_one_letter_code
_entity_poly.pdbx_strand_id
1 'polypeptide(L)'
;RLCTVTQVEQVKTLISLVPIFASTIVFNTILAQLQTFSVQQGSSMNTRISNSFHIPPASLQAIPYMMLIFLVPLYDSFLVPFARKLTGHNSGIPPLTRIGIGLFLSTFSMVSAAMLEKKRRDSSVLDGRILSIFWITPQFLIFGVSEMFTAVGLIEFFYKQSAKGMESFLMALTYCSYSF
;
A
#
# COMPACT_ATOMS: atom_id res chain seq x y z
N ARG A 1 38.88 -1.88 22.10
CA ARG A 1 37.97 -0.74 22.35
C ARG A 1 36.57 -1.33 22.54
N LEU A 2 35.95 -1.20 23.72
CA LEU A 2 34.62 -1.76 24.00
C LEU A 2 33.55 -0.76 23.51
N CYS A 3 32.54 -1.26 22.80
CA CYS A 3 31.38 -0.46 22.39
C CYS A 3 30.53 -0.07 23.60
N THR A 4 29.89 1.11 23.57
CA THR A 4 28.93 1.49 24.61
C THR A 4 27.65 0.66 24.47
N VAL A 5 26.96 0.40 25.58
CA VAL A 5 25.69 -0.35 25.57
C VAL A 5 24.68 0.29 24.60
N THR A 6 24.65 1.62 24.57
CA THR A 6 23.81 2.41 23.66
C THR A 6 24.12 2.13 22.18
N GLN A 7 25.40 2.02 21.81
CA GLN A 7 25.78 1.68 20.43
C GLN A 7 25.31 0.27 20.05
N VAL A 8 25.43 -0.69 20.96
CA VAL A 8 24.98 -2.07 20.73
C VAL A 8 23.44 -2.13 20.59
N GLU A 9 22.70 -1.36 21.39
CA GLU A 9 21.23 -1.27 21.30
C GLU A 9 20.76 -0.62 19.99
N GLN A 10 21.46 0.42 19.53
CA GLN A 10 21.17 1.06 18.24
C GLN A 10 21.37 0.08 17.08
N VAL A 11 22.46 -0.68 17.06
CA VAL A 11 22.72 -1.70 16.03
C VAL A 11 21.69 -2.83 16.09
N LYS A 12 21.35 -3.33 17.28
CA LYS A 12 20.29 -4.35 17.43
C LYS A 12 18.94 -3.86 16.91
N THR A 13 18.61 -2.60 17.18
CA THR A 13 17.39 -1.98 16.67
C THR A 13 17.43 -1.89 15.16
N LEU A 14 18.56 -1.48 14.57
CA LEU A 14 18.77 -1.38 13.13
C LEU A 14 18.63 -2.75 12.43
N ILE A 15 19.19 -3.81 13.00
CA ILE A 15 19.00 -5.18 12.50
C ILE A 15 17.52 -5.57 12.55
N SER A 16 16.79 -5.16 13.59
CA SER A 16 15.35 -5.42 13.72
C SER A 16 14.50 -4.62 12.72
N LEU A 17 15.04 -3.59 12.07
CA LEU A 17 14.37 -2.81 11.01
C LEU A 17 14.46 -3.46 9.64
N VAL A 18 15.45 -4.33 9.41
CA VAL A 18 15.70 -4.97 8.11
C VAL A 18 14.45 -5.68 7.55
N PRO A 19 13.67 -6.45 8.33
CA PRO A 19 12.46 -7.10 7.82
C PRO A 19 11.37 -6.10 7.42
N ILE A 20 11.25 -4.99 8.17
CA ILE A 20 10.28 -3.93 7.88
C ILE A 20 10.66 -3.25 6.58
N PHE A 21 11.95 -2.92 6.40
CA PHE A 21 12.47 -2.37 5.16
C PHE A 21 12.28 -3.32 3.96
N ALA A 22 12.57 -4.61 4.12
CA ALA A 22 12.31 -5.59 3.05
C ALA A 22 10.83 -5.62 2.65
N SER A 23 9.92 -5.48 3.64
CA SER A 23 8.49 -5.45 3.39
C SER A 23 8.02 -4.17 2.68
N THR A 24 8.65 -3.02 2.95
CA THR A 24 8.33 -1.77 2.25
C THR A 24 8.77 -1.80 0.79
N ILE A 25 9.85 -2.53 0.46
CA ILE A 25 10.26 -2.74 -0.94
C ILE A 25 9.13 -3.47 -1.69
N VAL A 26 8.62 -4.58 -1.14
CA VAL A 26 7.52 -5.33 -1.76
C VAL A 26 6.28 -4.45 -1.95
N PHE A 27 5.94 -3.65 -0.94
CA PHE A 27 4.81 -2.74 -1.04
C PHE A 27 5.01 -1.67 -2.13
N ASN A 28 6.20 -1.07 -2.22
CA ASN A 28 6.52 -0.08 -3.27
C ASN A 28 6.54 -0.71 -4.67
N THR A 29 7.01 -1.95 -4.81
CA THR A 29 6.92 -2.68 -6.09
C THR A 29 5.46 -2.82 -6.54
N ILE A 30 4.55 -3.19 -5.62
CA ILE A 30 3.11 -3.30 -5.91
C ILE A 30 2.55 -1.93 -6.32
N LEU A 31 2.91 -0.86 -5.61
CA LEU A 31 2.53 0.52 -5.96
C LEU A 31 3.00 0.89 -7.37
N ALA A 32 4.25 0.59 -7.71
CA ALA A 32 4.82 0.85 -9.04
C ALA A 32 4.07 0.10 -10.14
N GLN A 33 3.70 -1.18 -9.90
CA GLN A 33 2.91 -1.97 -10.85
C GLN A 33 1.50 -1.39 -11.09
N LEU A 34 0.87 -0.83 -10.05
CA LEU A 34 -0.42 -0.14 -10.18
C LEU A 34 -0.29 1.16 -10.98
N GLN A 35 0.79 1.92 -10.80
CA GLN A 35 1.01 3.17 -11.52
C GLN A 35 1.43 2.97 -12.98
N THR A 36 2.02 1.82 -13.31
CA THR A 36 2.59 1.56 -14.65
C THR A 36 1.78 0.51 -15.42
N PHE A 37 1.88 -0.76 -15.04
CA PHE A 37 1.24 -1.86 -15.76
C PHE A 37 -0.28 -1.80 -15.72
N SER A 38 -0.89 -1.33 -14.63
CA SER A 38 -2.36 -1.19 -14.61
C SER A 38 -2.85 -0.04 -15.52
N VAL A 39 -2.01 0.99 -15.73
CA VAL A 39 -2.30 2.05 -16.71
C VAL A 39 -2.17 1.51 -18.14
N GLN A 40 -1.15 0.70 -18.42
CA GLN A 40 -1.00 0.00 -19.71
C GLN A 40 -2.12 -1.02 -19.96
N GLN A 41 -2.55 -1.73 -18.93
CA GLN A 41 -3.72 -2.61 -18.99
C GLN A 41 -4.96 -1.80 -19.36
N GLY A 42 -5.20 -0.68 -18.69
CA GLY A 42 -6.34 0.21 -18.93
C GLY A 42 -6.33 0.88 -20.31
N SER A 43 -5.17 1.13 -20.92
CA SER A 43 -5.09 1.66 -22.29
C SER A 43 -5.54 0.66 -23.34
N SER A 44 -5.50 -0.63 -23.03
CA SER A 44 -6.00 -1.73 -23.89
C SER A 44 -7.46 -2.09 -23.61
N MET A 45 -8.17 -1.29 -22.79
CA MET A 45 -9.56 -1.51 -22.38
C MET A 45 -10.47 -0.41 -22.92
N ASN A 46 -11.78 -0.64 -22.84
CA ASN A 46 -12.78 0.32 -23.27
C ASN A 46 -12.89 1.44 -22.22
N THR A 47 -12.38 2.61 -22.60
CA THR A 47 -12.34 3.84 -21.79
C THR A 47 -13.56 4.74 -22.01
N ARG A 48 -14.49 4.37 -22.88
CA ARG A 48 -15.67 5.19 -23.19
C ARG A 48 -16.71 5.05 -22.08
N ILE A 49 -16.98 6.15 -21.37
CA ILE A 49 -18.06 6.23 -20.37
C ILE A 49 -19.35 6.78 -21.02
N SER A 50 -19.19 7.75 -21.92
CA SER A 50 -20.28 8.35 -22.70
C SER A 50 -19.82 8.57 -24.15
N ASN A 51 -20.74 8.84 -25.07
CA ASN A 51 -20.42 9.08 -26.49
C ASN A 51 -19.38 10.19 -26.69
N SER A 52 -19.29 11.15 -25.78
CA SER A 52 -18.34 12.27 -25.83
C SER A 52 -17.18 12.17 -24.83
N PHE A 53 -17.19 11.23 -23.88
CA PHE A 53 -16.24 11.22 -22.77
C PHE A 53 -15.49 9.89 -22.65
N HIS A 54 -14.17 9.98 -22.72
CA HIS A 54 -13.24 8.88 -22.53
C HIS A 54 -12.40 9.15 -21.29
N ILE A 55 -12.39 8.21 -20.35
CA ILE A 55 -11.60 8.34 -19.13
C ILE A 55 -10.13 7.98 -19.41
N PRO A 56 -9.16 8.84 -19.08
CA PRO A 56 -7.76 8.48 -19.20
C PRO A 56 -7.42 7.33 -18.25
N PRO A 57 -6.77 6.23 -18.70
CA PRO A 57 -6.41 5.12 -17.82
C PRO A 57 -5.59 5.53 -16.59
N ALA A 58 -4.71 6.52 -16.75
CA ALA A 58 -3.90 7.06 -15.66
C ALA A 58 -4.75 7.71 -14.54
N SER A 59 -5.95 8.21 -14.87
CA SER A 59 -6.83 8.83 -13.88
C SER A 59 -7.40 7.83 -12.86
N LEU A 60 -7.35 6.52 -13.14
CA LEU A 60 -7.77 5.48 -12.19
C LEU A 60 -6.91 5.47 -10.92
N GLN A 61 -5.68 5.98 -11.00
CA GLN A 61 -4.81 6.12 -9.82
C GLN A 61 -5.39 7.10 -8.78
N ALA A 62 -6.38 7.92 -9.15
CA ALA A 62 -7.11 8.75 -8.19
C ALA A 62 -8.00 7.94 -7.24
N ILE A 63 -8.43 6.73 -7.63
CA ILE A 63 -9.31 5.86 -6.82
C ILE A 63 -8.71 5.55 -5.45
N PRO A 64 -7.48 5.00 -5.32
CA PRO A 64 -6.90 4.72 -4.01
C PRO A 64 -6.71 5.99 -3.17
N TYR A 65 -6.33 7.13 -3.78
CA TYR A 65 -6.21 8.39 -3.03
C TYR A 65 -7.56 8.90 -2.50
N MET A 66 -8.62 8.82 -3.31
CA MET A 66 -9.98 9.16 -2.85
C MET A 66 -10.44 8.22 -1.72
N MET A 67 -10.11 6.93 -1.83
CA MET A 67 -10.36 5.95 -0.78
C MET A 67 -9.63 6.31 0.51
N LEU A 68 -8.35 6.70 0.45
CA LEU A 68 -7.58 7.13 1.63
C LEU A 68 -8.18 8.36 2.30
N ILE A 69 -8.60 9.36 1.54
CA ILE A 69 -9.25 10.57 2.07
C ILE A 69 -10.49 10.23 2.90
N PHE A 70 -11.24 9.19 2.50
CA PHE A 70 -12.42 8.75 3.25
C PHE A 70 -12.10 7.75 4.37
N LEU A 71 -11.21 6.79 4.10
CA LEU A 71 -10.89 5.70 5.01
C LEU A 71 -10.05 6.15 6.21
N VAL A 72 -9.13 7.10 6.04
CA VAL A 72 -8.27 7.57 7.14
C VAL A 72 -9.10 8.24 8.25
N PRO A 73 -9.98 9.23 7.96
CA PRO A 73 -10.86 9.79 8.98
C PRO A 73 -11.79 8.75 9.61
N LEU A 74 -12.32 7.81 8.81
CA LEU A 74 -13.16 6.73 9.32
C LEU A 74 -12.37 5.82 10.28
N TYR A 75 -11.13 5.50 9.93
CA TYR A 75 -10.22 4.71 10.75
C TYR A 75 -9.93 5.41 12.09
N ASP A 76 -9.56 6.70 12.05
CA ASP A 76 -9.25 7.47 13.25
C ASP A 76 -10.48 7.70 14.14
N SER A 77 -11.65 7.93 13.54
CA SER A 77 -12.88 8.26 14.28
C SER A 77 -13.61 7.04 14.84
N PHE A 78 -13.51 5.87 14.19
CA PHE A 78 -14.26 4.67 14.60
C PHE A 78 -13.35 3.51 15.01
N LEU A 79 -12.38 3.13 14.18
CA LEU A 79 -11.55 1.96 14.43
C LEU A 79 -10.58 2.18 15.59
N VAL A 80 -9.94 3.35 15.69
CA VAL A 80 -9.03 3.67 16.80
C VAL A 80 -9.72 3.65 18.16
N PRO A 81 -10.84 4.37 18.42
CA PRO A 81 -11.50 4.33 19.72
C PRO A 81 -12.09 2.96 20.04
N PHE A 82 -12.61 2.24 19.04
CA PHE A 82 -13.09 0.87 19.23
C PHE A 82 -11.94 -0.09 19.60
N ALA A 83 -10.83 -0.03 18.86
CA ALA A 83 -9.65 -0.84 19.14
C ALA A 83 -9.06 -0.51 20.51
N ARG A 84 -8.98 0.78 20.91
CA ARG A 84 -8.57 1.20 22.25
C ARG A 84 -9.42 0.56 23.34
N LYS A 85 -10.74 0.50 23.13
CA LYS A 85 -11.70 -0.10 24.09
C LYS A 85 -11.51 -1.62 24.23
N LEU A 86 -11.08 -2.31 23.17
CA LEU A 86 -10.87 -3.75 23.15
C LEU A 86 -9.46 -4.18 23.60
N THR A 87 -8.42 -3.46 23.18
CA THR A 87 -7.02 -3.86 23.40
C THR A 87 -6.37 -3.16 24.59
N GLY A 88 -6.98 -2.09 25.12
CA GLY A 88 -6.43 -1.29 26.23
C GLY A 88 -5.14 -0.54 25.89
N HIS A 89 -4.67 -0.58 24.64
CA HIS A 89 -3.47 0.12 24.18
C HIS A 89 -3.81 1.53 23.68
N ASN A 90 -2.97 2.52 23.99
CA ASN A 90 -3.14 3.91 23.52
C ASN A 90 -3.22 4.06 21.99
N SER A 91 -2.67 3.12 21.22
CA SER A 91 -2.79 3.11 19.76
C SER A 91 -3.90 2.18 19.25
N GLY A 92 -4.55 1.38 20.09
CA GLY A 92 -5.50 0.34 19.65
C GLY A 92 -4.80 -0.88 19.05
N ILE A 93 -4.28 -0.77 17.82
CA ILE A 93 -3.58 -1.86 17.11
C ILE A 93 -2.08 -1.56 17.03
N PRO A 94 -1.18 -2.51 17.34
CA PRO A 94 0.26 -2.30 17.22
C PRO A 94 0.69 -1.93 15.78
N PRO A 95 1.68 -1.03 15.60
CA PRO A 95 2.12 -0.58 14.28
C PRO A 95 2.54 -1.72 13.34
N LEU A 96 3.33 -2.69 13.84
CA LEU A 96 3.80 -3.83 13.03
C LEU A 96 2.64 -4.71 12.56
N THR A 97 1.60 -4.88 13.39
CA THR A 97 0.41 -5.66 13.01
C THR A 97 -0.36 -4.96 11.89
N ARG A 98 -0.47 -3.63 11.93
CA ARG A 98 -1.10 -2.86 10.84
C ARG A 98 -0.32 -2.99 9.53
N ILE A 99 1.00 -2.88 9.59
CA ILE A 99 1.87 -3.09 8.43
C ILE A 99 1.65 -4.50 7.86
N GLY A 100 1.62 -5.53 8.72
CA GLY A 100 1.34 -6.91 8.30
C GLY A 100 -0.02 -7.09 7.63
N ILE A 101 -1.09 -6.49 8.18
CA ILE A 101 -2.43 -6.51 7.57
C ILE A 101 -2.41 -5.82 6.20
N GLY A 102 -1.75 -4.66 6.10
CA GLY A 102 -1.59 -3.94 4.85
C GLY A 102 -0.90 -4.78 3.78
N LEU A 103 0.26 -5.37 4.10
CA LEU A 103 1.00 -6.26 3.18
C LEU A 103 0.22 -7.52 2.80
N PHE A 104 -0.55 -8.08 3.72
CA PHE A 104 -1.41 -9.21 3.41
C PHE A 104 -2.49 -8.82 2.40
N LEU A 105 -3.14 -7.66 2.60
CA LEU A 105 -4.14 -7.13 1.68
C LEU A 105 -3.56 -6.74 0.32
N SER A 106 -2.32 -6.25 0.25
CA SER A 106 -1.67 -5.91 -1.04
C SER A 106 -1.50 -7.15 -1.92
N THR A 107 -1.27 -8.31 -1.32
CA THR A 107 -1.22 -9.59 -2.05
C THR A 107 -2.55 -9.89 -2.74
N PHE A 108 -3.70 -9.65 -2.07
CA PHE A 108 -5.01 -9.83 -2.69
C PHE A 108 -5.29 -8.83 -3.81
N SER A 109 -4.76 -7.60 -3.71
CA SER A 109 -4.83 -6.64 -4.82
C SER A 109 -4.13 -7.19 -6.06
N MET A 110 -2.92 -7.76 -5.90
CA MET A 110 -2.19 -8.36 -7.01
C MET A 110 -2.83 -9.63 -7.55
N VAL A 111 -3.42 -10.47 -6.70
CA VAL A 111 -4.23 -11.61 -7.15
C VAL A 111 -5.43 -11.13 -7.97
N SER A 112 -6.12 -10.08 -7.52
CA SER A 112 -7.24 -9.47 -8.27
C SER A 112 -6.77 -8.94 -9.63
N ALA A 113 -5.61 -8.28 -9.68
CA ALA A 113 -5.03 -7.77 -10.92
C ALA A 113 -4.68 -8.90 -11.90
N ALA A 114 -4.08 -9.99 -11.40
CA ALA A 114 -3.75 -11.16 -12.21
C ALA A 114 -5.00 -11.85 -12.77
N MET A 115 -6.05 -12.01 -11.95
CA MET A 115 -7.33 -12.58 -12.39
C MET A 115 -8.00 -11.71 -13.45
N LEU A 116 -7.96 -10.39 -13.27
CA LEU A 116 -8.52 -9.45 -14.22
C LEU A 116 -7.76 -9.50 -15.55
N GLU A 117 -6.43 -9.53 -15.52
CA GLU A 117 -5.63 -9.58 -16.74
C GLU A 117 -5.87 -10.88 -17.51
N LYS A 118 -5.97 -12.01 -16.79
CA LYS A 118 -6.37 -13.28 -17.39
C LYS A 118 -7.72 -13.14 -18.10
N LYS A 119 -8.73 -12.60 -17.41
CA LYS A 119 -10.06 -12.39 -17.99
C LYS A 119 -10.04 -11.46 -19.21
N ARG A 120 -9.27 -10.37 -19.15
CA ARG A 120 -9.11 -9.40 -20.25
C ARG A 120 -8.48 -10.05 -21.48
N ARG A 121 -7.41 -10.83 -21.27
CA ARG A 121 -6.73 -11.57 -22.32
C ARG A 121 -7.67 -12.61 -22.95
N ASP A 122 -8.35 -13.41 -22.14
CA ASP A 122 -9.23 -14.47 -22.63
C ASP A 122 -10.42 -13.88 -23.42
N SER A 123 -11.07 -12.81 -22.92
CA SER A 123 -12.14 -12.13 -23.65
C SER A 123 -11.68 -11.48 -24.96
N SER A 124 -10.44 -10.99 -25.03
CA SER A 124 -9.88 -10.41 -26.25
C SER A 124 -9.55 -11.48 -27.30
N VAL A 125 -8.93 -12.59 -26.87
CA VAL A 125 -8.47 -13.66 -27.77
C VAL A 125 -9.60 -14.58 -28.22
N LEU A 126 -10.53 -14.94 -27.33
CA LEU A 126 -11.60 -15.90 -27.62
C LEU A 126 -12.83 -15.23 -28.21
N ASP A 127 -13.25 -14.09 -27.62
CA ASP A 127 -14.53 -13.45 -27.96
C ASP A 127 -14.38 -12.18 -28.80
N GLY A 128 -13.15 -11.68 -28.99
CA GLY A 128 -12.90 -10.38 -29.64
C GLY A 128 -13.48 -9.19 -28.86
N ARG A 129 -13.75 -9.35 -27.56
CA ARG A 129 -14.43 -8.34 -26.73
C ARG A 129 -13.43 -7.50 -25.95
N ILE A 130 -13.63 -6.18 -25.98
CA ILE A 130 -12.87 -5.22 -25.17
C ILE A 130 -13.63 -4.99 -23.86
N LEU A 131 -13.01 -5.35 -22.73
CA LEU A 131 -13.58 -5.13 -21.41
C LEU A 131 -13.62 -3.63 -21.05
N SER A 132 -14.62 -3.24 -20.26
CA SER A 132 -14.69 -1.89 -19.71
C SER A 132 -13.61 -1.64 -18.67
N ILE A 133 -13.04 -0.45 -18.67
CA ILE A 133 -11.99 -0.01 -17.74
C ILE A 133 -12.40 -0.12 -16.26
N PHE A 134 -13.69 -0.07 -15.94
CA PHE A 134 -14.21 -0.23 -14.57
C PHE A 134 -13.92 -1.60 -13.95
N TRP A 135 -13.60 -2.61 -14.77
CA TRP A 135 -13.19 -3.91 -14.23
C TRP A 135 -11.86 -3.86 -13.47
N ILE A 136 -11.05 -2.81 -13.65
CA ILE A 136 -9.80 -2.57 -12.90
C ILE A 136 -10.07 -2.08 -11.47
N THR A 137 -11.24 -1.50 -11.19
CA THR A 137 -11.57 -0.90 -9.89
C THR A 137 -11.31 -1.80 -8.67
N PRO A 138 -11.62 -3.11 -8.65
CA PRO A 138 -11.38 -3.96 -7.49
C PRO A 138 -9.92 -3.98 -7.01
N GLN A 139 -8.94 -4.04 -7.93
CA GLN A 139 -7.53 -4.10 -7.53
C GLN A 139 -7.08 -2.79 -6.87
N PHE A 140 -7.59 -1.64 -7.34
CA PHE A 140 -7.33 -0.33 -6.75
C PHE A 140 -8.03 -0.14 -5.39
N LEU A 141 -9.26 -0.64 -5.23
CA LEU A 141 -9.97 -0.57 -3.94
C LEU A 141 -9.26 -1.38 -2.86
N ILE A 142 -8.89 -2.64 -3.17
CA ILE A 142 -8.17 -3.51 -2.24
C ILE A 142 -6.81 -2.87 -1.89
N PHE A 143 -6.11 -2.32 -2.89
CA PHE A 143 -4.85 -1.63 -2.65
C PHE A 143 -5.02 -0.39 -1.78
N GLY A 144 -6.04 0.44 -1.99
CA GLY A 144 -6.27 1.63 -1.15
C GLY A 144 -6.49 1.29 0.33
N VAL A 145 -7.19 0.19 0.63
CA VAL A 145 -7.34 -0.30 2.02
C VAL A 145 -6.00 -0.81 2.56
N SER A 146 -5.26 -1.59 1.77
CA SER A 146 -3.92 -2.06 2.11
C SER A 146 -2.97 -0.90 2.43
N GLU A 147 -2.97 0.13 1.58
CA GLU A 147 -2.14 1.32 1.70
C GLU A 147 -2.46 2.10 2.97
N MET A 148 -3.74 2.24 3.33
CA MET A 148 -4.12 2.88 4.59
C MET A 148 -3.46 2.20 5.80
N PHE A 149 -3.59 0.87 5.92
CA PHE A 149 -3.03 0.13 7.04
C PHE A 149 -1.50 0.18 7.06
N THR A 150 -0.86 0.03 5.90
CA THR A 150 0.60 0.09 5.78
C THR A 150 1.13 1.49 6.12
N ALA A 151 0.55 2.54 5.54
CA ALA A 151 1.00 3.91 5.73
C ALA A 151 0.84 4.39 7.19
N VAL A 152 -0.34 4.16 7.80
CA VAL A 152 -0.58 4.51 9.20
C VAL A 152 0.36 3.71 10.12
N GLY A 153 0.57 2.42 9.83
CA GLY A 153 1.51 1.57 10.57
C GLY A 153 2.95 2.05 10.47
N LEU A 154 3.42 2.41 9.28
CA LEU A 154 4.78 2.92 9.05
C LEU A 154 5.00 4.28 9.72
N ILE A 155 4.06 5.22 9.60
CA ILE A 155 4.18 6.55 10.21
C ILE A 155 4.30 6.42 11.73
N GLU A 156 3.44 5.65 12.39
CA GLU A 156 3.51 5.47 13.84
C GLU A 156 4.79 4.74 14.26
N PHE A 157 5.23 3.76 13.47
CA PHE A 157 6.47 3.04 13.70
C PHE A 157 7.69 3.98 13.60
N PHE A 158 7.77 4.79 12.55
CA PHE A 158 8.85 5.76 12.35
C PHE A 158 8.85 6.83 13.43
N TYR A 159 7.69 7.31 13.87
CA TYR A 159 7.62 8.27 14.96
C TYR A 159 8.23 7.71 16.25
N LYS A 160 7.89 6.47 16.64
CA LYS A 160 8.45 5.80 17.82
C LYS A 160 9.96 5.58 17.73
N GLN A 161 10.47 5.37 16.53
CA GLN A 161 11.88 5.07 16.31
C GLN A 161 12.72 6.35 16.10
N SER A 162 12.14 7.42 15.56
CA SER A 162 12.74 8.75 15.46
C SER A 162 13.01 9.35 16.84
N ALA A 163 12.08 9.17 17.80
CA ALA A 163 12.27 9.58 19.20
C ALA A 163 13.50 8.94 19.89
N LYS A 164 14.05 7.84 19.32
CA LYS A 164 15.28 7.19 19.78
C LYS A 164 16.54 7.68 19.05
N GLY A 165 16.45 8.76 18.27
CA GLY A 165 17.56 9.38 17.53
C GLY A 165 17.92 8.68 16.21
N MET A 166 17.01 7.91 15.60
CA MET A 166 17.27 7.16 14.36
C MET A 166 16.61 7.76 13.10
N GLU A 167 16.20 9.03 13.15
CA GLU A 167 15.42 9.69 12.10
C GLU A 167 16.10 9.67 10.72
N SER A 168 17.35 10.13 10.62
CA SER A 168 18.08 10.21 9.34
C SER A 168 18.23 8.85 8.67
N PHE A 169 18.39 7.79 9.47
CA PHE A 169 18.49 6.43 8.95
C PHE A 169 17.15 5.93 8.41
N LEU A 170 16.04 6.20 9.10
CA LEU A 170 14.70 5.83 8.64
C LEU A 170 14.31 6.58 7.37
N MET A 171 14.65 7.86 7.27
CA MET A 171 14.45 8.63 6.03
C MET A 171 15.26 8.03 4.88
N ALA A 172 16.55 7.73 5.10
CA ALA A 172 17.40 7.10 4.09
C ALA A 172 16.86 5.74 3.63
N LEU A 173 16.39 4.89 4.57
CA LEU A 173 15.75 3.63 4.24
C LEU A 173 14.46 3.83 3.43
N THR A 174 13.63 4.81 3.79
CA THR A 174 12.38 5.09 3.06
C THR A 174 12.68 5.46 1.61
N TYR A 175 13.60 6.39 1.38
CA TYR A 175 14.01 6.77 0.01
C TYR A 175 14.67 5.63 -0.75
N CYS A 176 15.51 4.83 -0.09
CA CYS A 176 16.11 3.65 -0.69
C CYS A 176 15.03 2.64 -1.13
N SER A 177 14.00 2.44 -0.31
CA SER A 177 12.88 1.56 -0.63
C SER A 177 12.03 2.05 -1.80
N TYR A 178 11.98 3.36 -2.07
CA TYR A 178 11.28 3.93 -3.23
C TYR A 178 12.11 3.86 -4.52
N SER A 179 13.43 3.69 -4.40
CA SER A 179 14.32 3.58 -5.55
C SER A 179 14.27 2.18 -6.22
N PHE A 180 13.71 1.20 -5.53
CA PHE A 180 13.51 -0.18 -6.02
C PHE A 180 12.03 -0.41 -6.39
#